data_AF-A0A7C2NGW1-F1
#
_entry.id   AF-A0A7C2NGW1-F1
#
_cell.length_a   1.000
_cell.length_b   1.000
_cell.length_c   1.000
_cell.angle_alpha   90.00
_cell.angle_beta   90.00
_cell.angle_gamma   90.00
#
_symmetry.space_group_name_H-M   'P 1'
#
loop_
_entity.id
_entity.type
_entity.pdbx_description
1 polymer ?
#
loop_
_entity_poly.entity_id
_entity_poly.type
_entity_poly.pdbx_seq_one_letter_code
_entity_poly.pdbx_strand_id
1 'polypeptide(L)'
;MRKISWRTETRELSELKPFKWNPRQATEKQEIDLGNSLKKFNLAVPLIINTDNTIIGGHFRYNILSKKDLNQKVDVRIPNRKLTKEEIKELNLRLNKNLGDWDFDLLMNNFEANLLESVGFNLNEFGFNKPEIAEDEYVEKNIKPKTKEGDFYRLGEHWLLCGDAAKQENIKKLMNGQKADMVFADPPYDMNIEVLKTIIKNIILNCSDTNFLLMATDKQLIEIIRAYDYNIHSFIIFELTSTVPNVNYFYRKHIPAIHFSIGKPVLFRNTHEGLTTVISMKYRNTFNEKIIEHEKPVESIGKIIKPLSKRNNIVLDVFGGSGSTLIACEQLDRICCMMEIDPYRCDIIVDRWKKFTGEKAILQQGVVDESC
;
A
#
# COMPACT_ATOMS: atom_id res chain seq x y z
N MET A 1 -34.26 38.79 -15.32
CA MET A 1 -35.09 37.66 -14.84
C MET A 1 -35.39 37.84 -13.35
N ARG A 2 -36.61 37.52 -12.88
CA ARG A 2 -36.89 37.50 -11.42
C ARG A 2 -36.00 36.47 -10.73
N LYS A 3 -35.41 36.83 -9.59
CA LYS A 3 -34.59 35.95 -8.75
C LYS A 3 -35.41 34.71 -8.36
N ILE A 4 -34.83 33.52 -8.56
CA ILE A 4 -35.48 32.26 -8.19
C ILE A 4 -35.45 32.15 -6.67
N SER A 5 -36.62 31.90 -6.08
CA SER A 5 -36.74 31.46 -4.69
C SER A 5 -37.56 30.17 -4.65
N TRP A 6 -37.32 29.36 -3.61
CA TRP A 6 -37.88 28.02 -3.48
C TRP A 6 -38.66 27.90 -2.19
N ARG A 7 -39.83 27.27 -2.25
CA ARG A 7 -40.66 26.94 -1.08
C ARG A 7 -40.91 25.44 -1.05
N THR A 8 -41.28 24.94 0.13
CA THR A 8 -41.71 23.55 0.31
C THR A 8 -43.23 23.50 0.23
N GLU A 9 -43.75 22.52 -0.48
CA GLU A 9 -45.18 22.22 -0.53
C GLU A 9 -45.37 20.70 -0.47
N THR A 10 -46.60 20.26 -0.24
CA THR A 10 -46.97 18.84 -0.29
C THR A 10 -47.66 18.53 -1.62
N ARG A 11 -47.31 17.40 -2.23
CA ARG A 11 -47.94 16.88 -3.47
C ARG A 11 -48.18 15.38 -3.34
N GLU A 12 -49.19 14.87 -4.05
CA GLU A 12 -49.34 13.43 -4.24
C GLU A 12 -48.38 12.95 -5.33
N LEU A 13 -47.77 11.77 -5.17
CA LEU A 13 -46.82 11.25 -6.16
C LEU A 13 -47.46 11.07 -7.54
N SER A 14 -48.74 10.71 -7.59
CA SER A 14 -49.56 10.59 -8.81
C SER A 14 -49.62 11.88 -9.64
N GLU A 15 -49.45 13.04 -9.01
CA GLU A 15 -49.46 14.35 -9.68
C GLU A 15 -48.12 14.71 -10.33
N LEU A 16 -47.04 14.00 -9.97
CA LEU A 16 -45.68 14.30 -10.39
C LEU A 16 -45.36 13.66 -11.73
N LYS A 17 -44.62 14.39 -12.57
CA LYS A 17 -44.27 13.97 -13.93
C LYS A 17 -42.77 13.71 -14.01
N PRO A 18 -42.32 12.45 -14.14
CA PRO A 18 -40.91 12.15 -14.35
C PRO A 18 -40.36 12.88 -15.58
N PHE A 19 -39.22 13.54 -15.42
CA PHE A 19 -38.55 14.19 -16.55
C PHE A 19 -37.98 13.15 -17.52
N LYS A 20 -38.47 13.17 -18.76
CA LYS A 20 -38.20 12.15 -19.80
C LYS A 20 -36.72 11.96 -20.15
N TRP A 21 -35.87 12.95 -19.90
CA TRP A 21 -34.45 12.93 -20.26
C TRP A 21 -33.52 12.92 -19.05
N ASN A 22 -33.95 12.36 -17.91
CA ASN A 22 -33.08 12.20 -16.75
C ASN A 22 -31.94 11.21 -17.08
N PRO A 23 -30.66 11.64 -17.09
CA PRO A 23 -29.56 10.81 -17.56
C PRO A 23 -29.02 9.83 -16.51
N ARG A 24 -29.35 10.02 -15.23
CA ARG A 24 -28.83 9.20 -14.14
C ARG A 24 -29.68 7.94 -13.96
N GLN A 25 -29.04 6.78 -13.97
CA GLN A 25 -29.63 5.47 -13.66
C GLN A 25 -29.02 4.92 -12.36
N ALA A 26 -29.81 4.13 -11.62
CA ALA A 26 -29.37 3.50 -10.37
C ALA A 26 -29.01 2.04 -10.62
N THR A 27 -28.01 1.53 -9.92
CA THR A 27 -27.78 0.08 -9.83
C THR A 27 -28.75 -0.56 -8.83
N GLU A 28 -28.91 -1.88 -8.89
CA GLU A 28 -29.78 -2.61 -7.95
C GLU A 28 -29.39 -2.37 -6.48
N LYS A 29 -28.08 -2.41 -6.18
CA LYS A 29 -27.54 -2.07 -4.85
C LYS A 29 -27.98 -0.67 -4.40
N GLN A 30 -27.85 0.33 -5.28
CA GLN A 30 -28.21 1.72 -4.96
C GLN A 30 -29.72 1.89 -4.72
N GLU A 31 -30.57 1.14 -5.42
CA GLU A 31 -32.01 1.13 -5.15
C GLU A 31 -32.33 0.55 -3.76
N ILE A 32 -31.67 -0.55 -3.39
CA ILE A 32 -31.82 -1.18 -2.07
C ILE A 32 -31.37 -0.24 -0.94
N ASP A 33 -30.18 0.34 -1.07
CA ASP A 33 -29.60 1.24 -0.06
C ASP A 33 -30.48 2.47 0.15
N LEU A 34 -30.96 3.08 -0.94
CA LEU A 34 -31.89 4.21 -0.86
C LEU A 34 -33.25 3.80 -0.27
N GLY A 35 -33.75 2.62 -0.59
CA GLY A 35 -34.98 2.07 0.00
C GLY A 35 -34.87 1.90 1.51
N ASN A 36 -33.74 1.38 1.99
CA ASN A 36 -33.45 1.27 3.43
C ASN A 36 -33.39 2.64 4.10
N SER A 37 -32.75 3.62 3.46
CA SER A 37 -32.69 5.01 3.93
C SER A 37 -34.10 5.62 4.06
N LEU A 38 -34.93 5.50 3.01
CA LEU A 38 -36.31 5.99 3.01
C LEU A 38 -37.17 5.30 4.08
N LYS A 39 -36.97 4.00 4.34
CA LYS A 39 -37.69 3.29 5.40
C LYS A 39 -37.32 3.80 6.80
N LYS A 40 -36.05 4.12 7.03
CA LYS A 40 -35.52 4.54 8.34
C LYS A 40 -35.74 6.03 8.62
N PHE A 41 -35.51 6.88 7.63
CA PHE A 41 -35.46 8.33 7.78
C PHE A 41 -36.58 9.07 7.05
N ASN A 42 -37.47 8.34 6.36
CA ASN A 42 -38.47 8.92 5.48
C ASN A 42 -37.81 9.82 4.40
N LEU A 43 -38.58 10.73 3.79
CA LEU A 43 -38.08 11.66 2.77
C LEU A 43 -37.29 12.83 3.40
N ALA A 44 -36.08 12.55 3.91
CA ALA A 44 -35.20 13.57 4.49
C ALA A 44 -34.76 14.66 3.49
N VAL A 45 -34.73 14.33 2.19
CA VAL A 45 -34.47 15.29 1.10
C VAL A 45 -35.66 15.30 0.16
N PRO A 46 -36.40 16.42 0.04
CA PRO A 46 -37.61 16.50 -0.78
C PRO A 46 -37.31 16.36 -2.27
N LEU A 47 -38.34 16.00 -3.05
CA LEU A 47 -38.26 16.00 -4.50
C LEU A 47 -38.20 17.44 -5.01
N ILE A 48 -37.41 17.71 -6.05
CA ILE A 48 -37.32 19.05 -6.64
C ILE A 48 -38.15 19.05 -7.91
N ILE A 49 -39.17 19.91 -7.98
CA ILE A 49 -40.13 19.95 -9.09
C ILE A 49 -40.20 21.35 -9.71
N ASN A 50 -40.66 21.43 -10.96
CA ASN A 50 -41.08 22.67 -11.58
C ASN A 50 -42.54 23.01 -11.19
N THR A 51 -43.03 24.21 -11.55
CA THR A 51 -44.40 24.63 -11.24
C THR A 51 -45.50 23.80 -11.94
N ASP A 52 -45.14 22.99 -12.95
CA ASP A 52 -46.04 22.08 -13.68
C ASP A 52 -45.92 20.62 -13.23
N ASN A 53 -45.37 20.40 -12.02
CA ASN A 53 -45.10 19.12 -11.38
C ASN A 53 -44.07 18.23 -12.09
N THR A 54 -43.31 18.76 -13.05
CA THR A 54 -42.18 18.04 -13.65
C THR A 54 -41.06 17.83 -12.63
N ILE A 55 -40.64 16.59 -12.40
CA ILE A 55 -39.55 16.25 -11.48
C ILE A 55 -38.21 16.65 -12.10
N ILE A 56 -37.51 17.56 -11.45
CA ILE A 56 -36.17 18.02 -11.85
C ILE A 56 -35.09 17.21 -11.11
N GLY A 57 -35.31 16.88 -9.84
CA GLY A 57 -34.38 16.09 -9.03
C GLY A 57 -35.09 15.18 -8.04
N GLY A 58 -34.45 14.05 -7.71
CA GLY A 58 -35.01 13.04 -6.81
C GLY A 58 -35.73 11.88 -7.50
N HIS A 59 -35.50 11.66 -8.81
CA HIS A 59 -36.14 10.57 -9.58
C HIS A 59 -36.01 9.20 -8.94
N PHE A 60 -34.88 8.86 -8.31
CA PHE A 60 -34.72 7.57 -7.63
C PHE A 60 -35.65 7.42 -6.43
N ARG A 61 -35.81 8.49 -5.63
CA ARG A 61 -36.74 8.51 -4.50
C ARG A 61 -38.17 8.39 -5.01
N TYR A 62 -38.52 9.13 -6.05
CA TYR A 62 -39.82 9.02 -6.71
C TYR A 62 -40.09 7.57 -7.14
N ASN A 63 -39.17 6.93 -7.87
CA ASN A 63 -39.34 5.56 -8.37
C ASN A 63 -39.54 4.54 -7.24
N ILE A 64 -38.79 4.66 -6.14
CA ILE A 64 -38.92 3.75 -4.98
C ILE A 64 -40.25 3.99 -4.27
N LEU A 65 -40.61 5.25 -4.02
CA LEU A 65 -41.84 5.60 -3.31
C LEU A 65 -43.08 5.25 -4.14
N SER A 66 -43.06 5.51 -5.46
CA SER A 66 -44.18 5.22 -6.37
C SER A 66 -44.45 3.72 -6.50
N LYS A 67 -43.42 2.87 -6.39
CA LYS A 67 -43.58 1.40 -6.35
C LYS A 67 -44.34 0.94 -5.10
N LYS A 68 -44.29 1.72 -4.00
CA LYS A 68 -44.93 1.39 -2.72
C LYS A 68 -46.36 1.92 -2.63
N ASP A 69 -46.56 3.20 -2.92
CA ASP A 69 -47.87 3.86 -2.93
C ASP A 69 -47.82 5.13 -3.78
N LEU A 70 -48.56 5.15 -4.88
CA LEU A 70 -48.59 6.30 -5.80
C LEU A 70 -49.44 7.47 -5.27
N ASN A 71 -50.33 7.24 -4.30
CA ASN A 71 -51.22 8.27 -3.77
C ASN A 71 -50.68 8.90 -2.48
N GLN A 72 -49.51 8.48 -2.01
CA GLN A 72 -48.91 9.06 -0.82
C GLN A 72 -48.52 10.52 -1.07
N LYS A 73 -48.69 11.35 -0.03
CA LYS A 73 -48.31 12.76 -0.02
C LYS A 73 -46.86 12.91 0.42
N VAL A 74 -46.09 13.67 -0.34
CA VAL A 74 -44.66 13.93 -0.08
C VAL A 74 -44.34 15.41 -0.16
N ASP A 75 -43.30 15.80 0.56
CA ASP A 75 -42.74 17.15 0.46
C ASP A 75 -41.95 17.32 -0.84
N VAL A 76 -42.21 18.44 -1.51
CA VAL A 76 -41.56 18.86 -2.74
C VAL A 76 -41.05 20.29 -2.62
N ARG A 77 -39.93 20.58 -3.29
CA ARG A 77 -39.38 21.94 -3.45
C ARG A 77 -39.81 22.48 -4.80
N ILE A 78 -40.51 23.62 -4.78
CA ILE A 78 -41.10 24.26 -5.95
C ILE A 78 -40.60 25.72 -6.07
N PRO A 79 -40.25 26.18 -7.28
CA PRO A 79 -39.79 27.56 -7.48
C PRO A 79 -40.95 28.56 -7.48
N ASN A 80 -40.64 29.83 -7.25
CA ASN A 80 -41.58 30.96 -7.33
C ASN A 80 -42.01 31.33 -8.76
N ARG A 81 -41.38 30.74 -9.79
CA ARG A 81 -41.72 30.92 -11.20
C ARG A 81 -41.49 29.63 -11.98
N LYS A 82 -42.15 29.51 -13.13
CA LYS A 82 -41.87 28.43 -14.08
C LYS A 82 -40.43 28.53 -14.58
N LEU A 83 -39.73 27.41 -14.59
CA LEU A 83 -38.42 27.28 -15.21
C LEU A 83 -38.56 26.94 -16.70
N THR A 84 -37.63 27.45 -17.52
CA THR A 84 -37.57 27.09 -18.94
C THR A 84 -37.08 25.64 -19.12
N LYS A 85 -37.22 25.09 -20.32
CA LYS A 85 -36.74 23.73 -20.61
C LYS A 85 -35.22 23.62 -20.43
N GLU A 86 -34.50 24.67 -20.79
CA GLU A 86 -33.04 24.79 -20.67
C GLU A 86 -32.64 24.84 -19.19
N GLU A 87 -33.33 25.65 -18.37
CA GLU A 87 -33.11 25.72 -16.92
C GLU A 87 -33.39 24.36 -16.24
N ILE A 88 -34.45 23.65 -16.64
CA ILE A 88 -34.77 22.32 -16.12
C ILE A 88 -33.66 21.30 -16.46
N LYS A 89 -33.19 21.30 -17.72
CA LYS A 89 -32.10 20.41 -18.16
C LYS A 89 -30.81 20.67 -17.39
N GLU A 90 -30.41 21.94 -17.28
CA GLU A 90 -29.20 22.32 -16.57
C GLU A 90 -29.30 21.97 -15.07
N LEU A 91 -30.42 22.31 -14.43
CA LEU A 91 -30.62 22.03 -13.01
C LEU A 91 -30.68 20.52 -12.74
N ASN A 92 -31.32 19.73 -13.60
CA ASN A 92 -31.31 18.27 -13.51
C ASN A 92 -29.88 17.72 -13.55
N LEU A 93 -29.01 18.21 -14.44
CA LEU A 93 -27.61 17.80 -14.48
C LEU A 93 -26.86 18.20 -13.22
N ARG A 94 -27.01 19.45 -12.75
CA ARG A 94 -26.33 19.95 -11.55
C ARG A 94 -26.72 19.17 -10.30
N LEU A 95 -27.99 18.80 -10.14
CA LEU A 95 -28.46 18.02 -8.99
C LEU A 95 -28.01 16.55 -9.03
N ASN A 96 -27.66 16.03 -10.22
CA ASN A 96 -27.20 14.66 -10.39
C ASN A 96 -25.68 14.54 -10.44
N LYS A 97 -24.96 15.63 -10.69
CA LYS A 97 -23.50 15.69 -10.61
C LYS A 97 -23.09 15.74 -9.14
N ASN A 98 -22.43 14.70 -8.66
CA ASN A 98 -21.76 14.76 -7.36
C ASN A 98 -20.68 15.86 -7.43
N LEU A 99 -20.66 16.74 -6.44
CA LEU A 99 -19.65 17.79 -6.28
C LEU A 99 -19.03 17.62 -4.90
N GLY A 100 -17.70 17.72 -4.82
CA GLY A 100 -16.94 17.48 -3.60
C GLY A 100 -16.47 16.03 -3.48
N ASP A 101 -15.34 15.86 -2.80
CA ASP A 101 -14.73 14.58 -2.48
C ASP A 101 -14.94 14.27 -1.00
N TRP A 102 -14.79 13.00 -0.64
CA TRP A 102 -14.81 12.57 0.75
C TRP A 102 -13.48 12.88 1.42
N ASP A 103 -13.56 13.46 2.62
CA ASP A 103 -12.45 13.43 3.57
C ASP A 103 -12.48 12.08 4.28
N PHE A 104 -11.71 11.13 3.74
CA PHE A 104 -11.69 9.75 4.23
C PHE A 104 -11.10 9.65 5.64
N ASP A 105 -10.23 10.57 6.03
CA ASP A 105 -9.66 10.62 7.38
C ASP A 105 -10.76 11.00 8.40
N LEU A 106 -11.57 12.01 8.08
CA LEU A 106 -12.72 12.36 8.91
C LEU A 106 -13.77 11.24 8.95
N LEU A 107 -14.01 10.53 7.85
CA LEU A 107 -14.95 9.40 7.83
C LEU A 107 -14.47 8.27 8.76
N MET A 108 -13.20 7.87 8.69
CA MET A 108 -12.68 6.75 9.48
C MET A 108 -12.57 7.07 10.97
N ASN A 109 -12.23 8.30 11.31
CA ASN A 109 -12.06 8.69 12.72
C ASN A 109 -13.38 8.90 13.45
N ASN A 110 -14.47 9.20 12.73
CA ASN A 110 -15.73 9.61 13.34
C ASN A 110 -16.90 8.65 13.09
N PHE A 111 -16.75 7.64 12.22
CA PHE A 111 -17.82 6.70 11.87
C PHE A 111 -17.32 5.25 11.93
N GLU A 112 -18.14 4.36 12.48
CA GLU A 112 -17.82 2.93 12.57
C GLU A 112 -17.79 2.26 11.19
N ALA A 113 -16.86 1.33 10.97
CA ALA A 113 -16.69 0.63 9.70
C ALA A 113 -17.96 -0.11 9.24
N ASN A 114 -18.66 -0.78 10.16
CA ASN A 114 -19.93 -1.48 9.86
C ASN A 114 -21.01 -0.50 9.37
N LEU A 115 -21.04 0.72 9.92
CA LEU A 115 -21.95 1.76 9.48
C LEU A 115 -21.59 2.22 8.06
N LEU A 116 -20.31 2.51 7.81
CA LEU A 116 -19.81 2.94 6.50
C LEU A 116 -20.13 1.92 5.41
N GLU A 117 -19.87 0.64 5.66
CA GLU A 117 -20.19 -0.44 4.73
C GLU A 117 -21.72 -0.55 4.50
N SER A 118 -22.52 -0.45 5.56
CA SER A 118 -23.98 -0.52 5.46
C SER A 118 -24.63 0.62 4.68
N VAL A 119 -23.97 1.79 4.60
CA VAL A 119 -24.43 2.94 3.80
C VAL A 119 -23.79 2.98 2.41
N GLY A 120 -23.06 1.93 2.04
CA GLY A 120 -22.61 1.68 0.67
C GLY A 120 -21.15 2.02 0.39
N PHE A 121 -20.34 2.46 1.38
CA PHE A 121 -18.90 2.60 1.18
C PHE A 121 -18.26 1.22 0.98
N ASN A 122 -17.32 1.15 0.04
CA ASN A 122 -16.47 -0.03 -0.09
C ASN A 122 -15.18 0.21 0.70
N LEU A 123 -14.81 -0.68 1.62
CA LEU A 123 -13.58 -0.55 2.40
C LEU A 123 -12.33 -0.43 1.50
N ASN A 124 -12.36 -0.95 0.28
CA ASN A 124 -11.28 -0.77 -0.69
C ASN A 124 -11.16 0.66 -1.26
N GLU A 125 -12.21 1.48 -1.18
CA GLU A 125 -12.20 2.90 -1.60
C GLU A 125 -11.37 3.78 -0.68
N PHE A 126 -11.10 3.33 0.56
CA PHE A 126 -10.32 4.05 1.57
C PHE A 126 -8.80 3.89 1.38
N GLY A 127 -8.35 3.30 0.27
CA GLY A 127 -6.95 3.33 -0.11
C GLY A 127 -6.07 2.23 0.45
N PHE A 128 -6.61 1.18 1.07
CA PHE A 128 -5.82 0.00 1.51
C PHE A 128 -5.05 -0.69 0.36
N ASN A 129 -5.41 -0.41 -0.91
CA ASN A 129 -4.81 -1.00 -2.11
C ASN A 129 -4.35 0.02 -3.17
N LYS A 130 -4.11 1.29 -2.83
CA LYS A 130 -3.27 2.13 -3.71
C LYS A 130 -1.81 1.92 -3.29
N PRO A 131 -0.99 1.21 -4.09
CA PRO A 131 0.42 1.11 -3.78
C PRO A 131 1.04 2.51 -3.83
N GLU A 132 1.47 3.02 -2.68
CA GLU A 132 2.37 4.18 -2.59
C GLU A 132 3.75 3.85 -3.18
N ILE A 133 4.09 2.55 -3.24
CA ILE A 133 5.33 2.01 -3.78
C ILE A 133 5.01 1.32 -5.11
N ALA A 134 5.53 1.85 -6.21
CA ALA A 134 5.42 1.23 -7.52
C ALA A 134 6.42 0.06 -7.63
N GLU A 135 5.99 -1.02 -8.29
CA GLU A 135 6.92 -1.99 -8.85
C GLU A 135 7.75 -1.33 -9.94
N ASP A 136 9.05 -1.60 -9.99
CA ASP A 136 9.89 -1.15 -11.10
C ASP A 136 9.82 -2.12 -12.29
N GLU A 137 10.10 -1.64 -13.50
CA GLU A 137 10.13 -2.47 -14.71
C GLU A 137 11.56 -2.97 -15.03
N TYR A 138 12.37 -3.24 -14.00
CA TYR A 138 13.75 -3.65 -14.23
C TYR A 138 13.84 -5.05 -14.86
N VAL A 139 14.56 -5.12 -15.97
CA VAL A 139 14.95 -6.39 -16.61
C VAL A 139 16.43 -6.61 -16.37
N GLU A 140 16.76 -7.74 -15.74
CA GLU A 140 18.14 -8.15 -15.46
C GLU A 140 18.92 -8.30 -16.76
N LYS A 141 20.12 -7.71 -16.79
CA LYS A 141 21.02 -7.79 -17.95
C LYS A 141 22.13 -8.79 -17.63
N ASN A 142 22.43 -9.64 -18.60
CA ASN A 142 23.66 -10.44 -18.55
C ASN A 142 24.86 -9.52 -18.82
N ILE A 143 25.55 -9.10 -17.76
CA ILE A 143 26.73 -8.23 -17.79
C ILE A 143 27.94 -8.95 -17.23
N LYS A 144 29.13 -8.60 -17.73
CA LYS A 144 30.38 -9.01 -17.07
C LYS A 144 30.56 -8.18 -15.80
N PRO A 145 30.82 -8.81 -14.64
CA PRO A 145 31.03 -8.08 -13.40
C PRO A 145 32.19 -7.09 -13.53
N LYS A 146 31.95 -5.85 -13.11
CA LYS A 146 32.93 -4.77 -12.99
C LYS A 146 33.27 -4.51 -11.54
N THR A 147 32.29 -4.70 -10.65
CA THR A 147 32.48 -4.60 -9.21
C THR A 147 33.45 -5.67 -8.72
N LYS A 148 34.16 -5.38 -7.63
CA LYS A 148 35.07 -6.28 -6.92
C LYS A 148 34.79 -6.26 -5.42
N GLU A 149 35.17 -7.32 -4.72
CA GLU A 149 35.11 -7.35 -3.25
C GLU A 149 35.83 -6.12 -2.67
N GLY A 150 35.16 -5.43 -1.74
CA GLY A 150 35.64 -4.22 -1.09
C GLY A 150 35.17 -2.92 -1.74
N ASP A 151 34.68 -2.95 -2.99
CA ASP A 151 34.12 -1.78 -3.66
C ASP A 151 32.93 -1.22 -2.88
N PHE A 152 32.94 0.10 -2.71
CA PHE A 152 31.94 0.81 -1.91
C PHE A 152 31.29 1.92 -2.76
N TYR A 153 30.00 1.80 -3.01
CA TYR A 153 29.24 2.71 -3.85
C TYR A 153 28.35 3.62 -3.03
N ARG A 154 28.32 4.90 -3.42
CA ARG A 154 27.26 5.84 -3.06
C ARG A 154 26.22 5.88 -4.19
N LEU A 155 24.97 5.66 -3.84
CA LEU A 155 23.81 5.62 -4.73
C LEU A 155 22.79 6.65 -4.21
N GLY A 156 22.97 7.92 -4.57
CA GLY A 156 22.22 9.03 -3.97
C GLY A 156 22.58 9.15 -2.48
N GLU A 157 21.59 8.94 -1.62
CA GLU A 157 21.79 8.88 -0.17
C GLU A 157 22.03 7.45 0.34
N HIS A 158 21.94 6.44 -0.52
CA HIS A 158 22.17 5.03 -0.16
C HIS A 158 23.63 4.60 -0.30
N TRP A 159 23.96 3.49 0.34
CA TRP A 159 25.29 2.89 0.33
C TRP A 159 25.22 1.42 -0.04
N LEU A 160 26.13 0.97 -0.90
CA LEU A 160 26.29 -0.44 -1.27
C LEU A 160 27.75 -0.87 -1.10
N LEU A 161 28.00 -1.90 -0.30
CA LEU A 161 29.30 -2.55 -0.17
C LEU A 161 29.28 -3.92 -0.84
N CYS A 162 30.21 -4.17 -1.76
CA CYS A 162 30.48 -5.54 -2.20
C CYS A 162 31.35 -6.23 -1.15
N GLY A 163 30.79 -7.18 -0.39
CA GLY A 163 31.52 -7.79 0.73
C GLY A 163 30.79 -8.89 1.47
N ASP A 164 31.55 -9.61 2.29
CA ASP A 164 31.05 -10.69 3.14
C ASP A 164 30.55 -10.16 4.48
N ALA A 165 29.26 -10.33 4.76
CA ALA A 165 28.61 -9.91 5.99
C ALA A 165 29.04 -10.72 7.23
N ALA A 166 29.68 -11.88 7.05
CA ALA A 166 30.27 -12.66 8.14
C ALA A 166 31.52 -11.96 8.73
N LYS A 167 32.12 -11.00 7.99
CA LYS A 167 33.21 -10.16 8.47
C LYS A 167 32.67 -8.91 9.14
N GLN A 168 32.88 -8.78 10.45
CA GLN A 168 32.38 -7.62 11.23
C GLN A 168 32.91 -6.27 10.72
N GLU A 169 34.11 -6.24 10.17
CA GLU A 169 34.72 -5.05 9.57
C GLU A 169 33.91 -4.49 8.39
N ASN A 170 33.29 -5.35 7.58
CA ASN A 170 32.45 -4.94 6.46
C ASN A 170 31.17 -4.26 6.95
N ILE A 171 30.53 -4.81 8.00
CA ILE A 171 29.34 -4.19 8.60
C ILE A 171 29.69 -2.83 9.20
N LYS A 172 30.81 -2.74 9.93
CA LYS A 172 31.29 -1.46 10.49
C LYS A 172 31.58 -0.43 9.40
N LYS A 173 32.25 -0.84 8.32
CA LYS A 173 32.54 0.02 7.16
C LYS A 173 31.26 0.53 6.50
N LEU A 174 30.30 -0.36 6.24
CA LEU A 174 29.02 -0.01 5.63
C LEU A 174 28.20 0.95 6.51
N MET A 175 28.17 0.70 7.82
CA MET A 175 27.35 1.49 8.76
C MET A 175 28.03 2.80 9.19
N ASN A 176 29.36 2.92 9.06
CA ASN A 176 30.15 4.11 9.38
C ASN A 176 29.76 4.78 10.73
N GLY A 177 29.62 3.97 11.77
CA GLY A 177 29.23 4.42 13.12
C GLY A 177 27.74 4.71 13.32
N GLN A 178 26.93 4.75 12.26
CA GLN A 178 25.48 4.91 12.33
C GLN A 178 24.80 3.60 12.77
N LYS A 179 23.53 3.71 13.19
CA LYS A 179 22.72 2.58 13.64
C LYS A 179 21.48 2.45 12.76
N ALA A 180 21.09 1.21 12.48
CA ALA A 180 19.90 0.93 11.68
C ALA A 180 18.63 1.13 12.53
N ASP A 181 17.61 1.74 11.95
CA ASP A 181 16.25 1.81 12.53
C ASP A 181 15.48 0.51 12.21
N MET A 182 15.81 -0.09 11.07
CA MET A 182 15.31 -1.38 10.65
C MET A 182 16.38 -2.23 9.98
N VAL A 183 16.32 -3.55 10.19
CA VAL A 183 17.03 -4.54 9.38
C VAL A 183 16.01 -5.36 8.58
N PHE A 184 16.25 -5.48 7.28
CA PHE A 184 15.57 -6.43 6.40
C PHE A 184 16.59 -7.49 5.97
N ALA A 185 16.37 -8.75 6.33
CA ALA A 185 17.31 -9.84 6.03
C ALA A 185 16.61 -10.99 5.31
N ASP A 186 17.15 -11.38 4.16
CA ASP A 186 16.75 -12.55 3.40
C ASP A 186 17.97 -13.37 2.96
N PRO A 187 18.59 -14.12 3.89
CA PRO A 187 19.69 -15.00 3.56
C PRO A 187 19.30 -16.06 2.52
N PRO A 188 20.28 -16.58 1.75
CA PRO A 188 20.12 -17.83 1.01
C PRO A 188 19.61 -18.97 1.91
N TYR A 189 18.62 -19.72 1.43
CA TYR A 189 17.91 -20.73 2.24
C TYR A 189 18.71 -22.02 2.46
N ASP A 190 19.77 -22.22 1.68
CA ASP A 190 20.76 -23.29 1.82
C ASP A 190 22.01 -22.85 2.62
N MET A 191 22.05 -21.60 3.10
CA MET A 191 23.17 -21.08 3.88
C MET A 191 23.37 -21.87 5.17
N ASN A 192 24.66 -22.12 5.50
CA ASN A 192 25.05 -22.74 6.75
C ASN A 192 24.54 -21.92 7.95
N ILE A 193 23.89 -22.61 8.89
CA ILE A 193 23.23 -21.96 10.03
C ILE A 193 24.21 -21.21 10.96
N GLU A 194 25.45 -21.69 11.12
CA GLU A 194 26.45 -21.05 11.97
C GLU A 194 27.01 -19.78 11.32
N VAL A 195 27.11 -19.77 9.99
CA VAL A 195 27.43 -18.55 9.22
C VAL A 195 26.30 -17.53 9.38
N LEU A 196 25.04 -17.95 9.24
CA LEU A 196 23.89 -17.06 9.44
C LEU A 196 23.84 -16.51 10.88
N LYS A 197 24.05 -17.35 11.90
CA LYS A 197 24.15 -16.90 13.31
C LYS A 197 25.26 -15.86 13.50
N THR A 198 26.40 -16.03 12.82
CA THR A 198 27.52 -15.08 12.85
C THR A 198 27.13 -13.74 12.20
N ILE A 199 26.49 -13.77 11.03
CA ILE A 199 26.02 -12.56 10.34
C ILE A 199 24.99 -11.81 11.20
N ILE A 200 24.00 -12.51 11.75
CA ILE A 200 22.99 -11.90 12.62
C ILE A 200 23.64 -11.26 13.86
N LYS A 201 24.61 -11.93 14.49
CA LYS A 201 25.39 -11.36 15.59
C LYS A 201 26.09 -10.06 15.18
N ASN A 202 26.76 -10.08 14.03
CA ASN A 202 27.50 -8.93 13.51
C ASN A 202 26.59 -7.73 13.26
N ILE A 203 25.39 -7.97 12.71
CA ILE A 203 24.36 -6.94 12.53
C ILE A 203 23.90 -6.38 13.88
N ILE A 204 23.55 -7.25 14.84
CA ILE A 204 23.00 -6.83 16.15
C ILE A 204 23.99 -5.92 16.92
N LEU A 205 25.30 -6.15 16.79
CA LEU A 205 26.32 -5.26 17.38
C LEU A 205 26.26 -3.82 16.83
N ASN A 206 25.60 -3.61 15.69
CA ASN A 206 25.36 -2.34 15.03
C ASN A 206 23.90 -1.85 15.15
N CYS A 207 23.11 -2.47 16.04
CA CYS A 207 21.73 -2.09 16.37
C CYS A 207 21.65 -1.47 17.77
N SER A 208 20.58 -0.74 18.06
CA SER A 208 20.26 -0.28 19.42
C SER A 208 18.76 -0.35 19.67
N ASP A 209 18.00 0.52 19.02
CA ASP A 209 16.54 0.53 19.00
C ASP A 209 16.06 0.20 17.58
N THR A 210 16.11 -1.09 17.20
CA THR A 210 15.99 -1.53 15.81
C THR A 210 14.89 -2.57 15.62
N ASN A 211 14.02 -2.38 14.63
CA ASN A 211 13.10 -3.42 14.14
C ASN A 211 13.86 -4.41 13.24
N PHE A 212 13.59 -5.70 13.36
CA PHE A 212 14.28 -6.73 12.58
C PHE A 212 13.27 -7.62 11.89
N LEU A 213 13.35 -7.72 10.57
CA LEU A 213 12.61 -8.71 9.78
C LEU A 213 13.60 -9.70 9.19
N LEU A 214 13.46 -10.98 9.54
CA LEU A 214 14.27 -12.06 8.98
C LEU A 214 13.37 -13.03 8.23
N MET A 215 13.55 -13.12 6.92
CA MET A 215 12.96 -14.15 6.05
C MET A 215 13.92 -15.34 5.99
N ALA A 216 13.46 -16.54 6.32
CA ALA A 216 14.33 -17.72 6.32
C ALA A 216 13.49 -18.99 6.23
N THR A 217 14.14 -20.15 6.13
CA THR A 217 13.44 -21.44 6.26
C THR A 217 12.94 -21.68 7.69
N ASP A 218 11.95 -22.56 7.85
CA ASP A 218 11.40 -22.96 9.15
C ASP A 218 12.51 -23.37 10.14
N LYS A 219 13.49 -24.15 9.66
CA LYS A 219 14.63 -24.61 10.45
C LYS A 219 15.53 -23.45 10.88
N GLN A 220 15.88 -22.56 9.95
CA GLN A 220 16.72 -21.40 10.25
C GLN A 220 16.05 -20.47 11.26
N LEU A 221 14.74 -20.22 11.14
CA LEU A 221 14.00 -19.40 12.09
C LEU A 221 14.05 -19.98 13.51
N ILE A 222 13.79 -21.28 13.67
CA ILE A 222 13.85 -21.96 14.98
C ILE A 222 15.24 -21.84 15.60
N GLU A 223 16.29 -22.07 14.81
CA GLU A 223 17.67 -22.00 15.26
C GLU A 223 18.09 -20.58 15.66
N ILE A 224 17.68 -19.56 14.90
CA ILE A 224 18.01 -18.17 15.20
C ILE A 224 17.28 -17.69 16.46
N ILE A 225 15.98 -17.95 16.58
CA ILE A 225 15.18 -17.55 17.75
C ILE A 225 15.73 -18.13 19.05
N ARG A 226 16.29 -19.34 19.00
CA ARG A 226 16.89 -20.00 20.17
C ARG A 226 18.28 -19.48 20.52
N ALA A 227 18.96 -18.81 19.59
CA ALA A 227 20.35 -18.42 19.77
C ALA A 227 20.53 -17.15 20.62
N TYR A 228 19.52 -16.29 20.71
CA TYR A 228 19.61 -15.01 21.41
C TYR A 228 18.28 -14.64 22.07
N ASP A 229 18.33 -13.76 23.08
CA ASP A 229 17.15 -13.23 23.74
C ASP A 229 16.57 -12.06 22.92
N TYR A 230 15.47 -12.33 22.22
CA TYR A 230 14.82 -11.39 21.32
C TYR A 230 13.43 -10.99 21.83
N ASN A 231 13.09 -9.71 21.64
CA ASN A 231 11.71 -9.24 21.77
C ASN A 231 10.95 -9.60 20.47
N ILE A 232 10.45 -10.83 20.40
CA ILE A 232 9.67 -11.34 19.26
C ILE A 232 8.28 -10.70 19.27
N HIS A 233 7.89 -10.11 18.14
CA HIS A 233 6.59 -9.47 17.98
C HIS A 233 5.62 -10.33 17.20
N SER A 234 6.05 -10.89 16.06
CA SER A 234 5.16 -11.69 15.21
C SER A 234 5.92 -12.62 14.27
N PHE A 235 5.26 -13.71 13.90
CA PHE A 235 5.62 -14.48 12.71
C PHE A 235 4.84 -13.93 11.52
N ILE A 236 5.52 -13.73 10.40
CA ILE A 236 4.95 -13.18 9.17
C ILE A 236 5.06 -14.25 8.08
N ILE A 237 3.99 -14.42 7.32
CA ILE A 237 3.88 -15.38 6.23
C ILE A 237 3.74 -14.59 4.94
N PHE A 238 4.72 -14.73 4.06
CA PHE A 238 4.61 -14.22 2.70
C PHE A 238 3.96 -15.27 1.81
N GLU A 239 2.67 -15.10 1.49
CA GLU A 239 1.93 -16.03 0.64
C GLU A 239 2.37 -15.89 -0.82
N LEU A 240 2.77 -16.99 -1.43
CA LEU A 240 3.14 -17.06 -2.85
C LEU A 240 1.89 -17.24 -3.71
N THR A 241 1.81 -16.50 -4.82
CA THR A 241 0.73 -16.68 -5.81
C THR A 241 0.77 -18.04 -6.52
N SER A 242 1.94 -18.66 -6.59
CA SER A 242 2.17 -19.94 -7.24
C SER A 242 2.72 -20.94 -6.23
N THR A 243 2.26 -22.18 -6.36
CA THR A 243 2.66 -23.28 -5.48
C THR A 243 3.97 -23.88 -5.97
N VAL A 244 4.97 -23.99 -5.09
CA VAL A 244 6.26 -24.62 -5.40
C VAL A 244 6.20 -26.11 -5.04
N PRO A 245 6.44 -27.03 -6.00
CA PRO A 245 6.53 -28.45 -5.72
C PRO A 245 7.66 -28.77 -4.74
N ASN A 246 7.36 -29.60 -3.74
CA ASN A 246 8.38 -30.21 -2.90
C ASN A 246 8.26 -31.73 -3.08
N VAL A 247 9.23 -32.33 -3.77
CA VAL A 247 9.14 -33.71 -4.31
C VAL A 247 8.86 -34.76 -3.23
N ASN A 248 9.19 -34.48 -1.96
CA ASN A 248 9.04 -35.43 -0.85
C ASN A 248 8.11 -34.95 0.29
N TYR A 249 7.47 -33.78 0.16
CA TYR A 249 6.71 -33.15 1.26
C TYR A 249 5.52 -32.32 0.75
N PHE A 250 4.86 -31.60 1.66
CA PHE A 250 3.81 -30.64 1.30
C PHE A 250 4.32 -29.60 0.29
N TYR A 251 3.47 -29.30 -0.69
CA TYR A 251 3.66 -28.17 -1.56
C TYR A 251 3.82 -26.88 -0.76
N ARG A 252 4.84 -26.08 -1.09
CA ARG A 252 5.11 -24.82 -0.39
C ARG A 252 4.41 -23.67 -1.11
N LYS A 253 3.56 -22.95 -0.38
CA LYS A 253 2.82 -21.77 -0.86
C LYS A 253 3.16 -20.49 -0.09
N HIS A 254 4.22 -20.52 0.71
CA HIS A 254 4.63 -19.37 1.49
C HIS A 254 6.13 -19.37 1.80
N ILE A 255 6.63 -18.18 2.16
CA ILE A 255 7.94 -17.97 2.78
C ILE A 255 7.69 -17.44 4.20
N PRO A 256 8.19 -18.11 5.25
CA PRO A 256 8.04 -17.62 6.60
C PRO A 256 9.10 -16.57 6.93
N ALA A 257 8.74 -15.68 7.83
CA ALA A 257 9.59 -14.65 8.36
C ALA A 257 9.26 -14.40 9.84
N ILE A 258 10.21 -13.80 10.55
CA ILE A 258 10.00 -13.34 11.92
C ILE A 258 10.29 -11.86 12.03
N HIS A 259 9.41 -11.16 12.74
CA HIS A 259 9.61 -9.79 13.20
C HIS A 259 9.94 -9.80 14.70
N PHE A 260 11.10 -9.25 15.04
CA PHE A 260 11.55 -9.04 16.41
C PHE A 260 12.23 -7.68 16.53
N SER A 261 12.65 -7.32 17.73
CA SER A 261 13.37 -6.07 17.96
C SER A 261 14.57 -6.21 18.88
N ILE A 262 15.53 -5.32 18.68
CA ILE A 262 16.60 -5.02 19.62
C ILE A 262 16.26 -3.67 20.28
N GLY A 263 16.37 -3.60 21.61
CA GLY A 263 16.04 -2.40 22.39
C GLY A 263 14.56 -2.02 22.33
N LYS A 264 14.28 -0.73 22.16
CA LYS A 264 12.93 -0.14 22.12
C LYS A 264 12.75 0.67 20.83
N PRO A 265 12.65 0.00 19.66
CA PRO A 265 12.46 0.69 18.39
C PRO A 265 11.13 1.42 18.34
N VAL A 266 10.95 2.16 17.25
CA VAL A 266 9.66 2.70 16.86
C VAL A 266 8.60 1.61 16.88
N LEU A 267 7.58 1.81 17.71
CA LEU A 267 6.44 0.91 17.78
C LEU A 267 5.48 1.22 16.64
N PHE A 268 5.33 0.25 15.74
CA PHE A 268 4.27 0.27 14.76
C PHE A 268 2.90 0.31 15.45
N ARG A 269 2.06 1.28 15.08
CA ARG A 269 0.65 1.31 15.45
C ARG A 269 -0.17 0.92 14.23
N ASN A 270 -0.67 -0.32 14.24
CA ASN A 270 -1.50 -0.88 13.17
C ASN A 270 -2.94 -0.31 13.17
N THR A 271 -3.07 1.01 13.29
CA THR A 271 -4.38 1.69 13.33
C THR A 271 -4.81 2.17 11.94
N HIS A 272 -3.88 2.34 10.99
CA HIS A 272 -4.13 2.96 9.67
C HIS A 272 -3.54 2.21 8.47
N GLU A 273 -2.58 1.29 8.66
CA GLU A 273 -1.87 0.65 7.54
C GLU A 273 -2.43 -0.73 7.16
N GLY A 274 -3.25 -1.36 8.04
CA GLY A 274 -3.87 -2.65 7.76
C GLY A 274 -2.87 -3.79 7.55
N LEU A 275 -1.64 -3.64 8.05
CA LEU A 275 -0.59 -4.63 7.86
C LEU A 275 -0.98 -5.91 8.61
N THR A 276 -1.09 -7.01 7.88
CA THR A 276 -1.41 -8.31 8.45
C THR A 276 -0.14 -9.15 8.57
N THR A 277 -0.21 -10.23 9.35
CA THR A 277 0.86 -11.24 9.40
C THR A 277 0.87 -12.15 8.18
N VAL A 278 -0.01 -11.94 7.20
CA VAL A 278 -0.07 -12.71 5.95
C VAL A 278 -0.01 -11.75 4.76
N ILE A 279 1.15 -11.66 4.13
CA ILE A 279 1.43 -10.70 3.08
C ILE A 279 1.44 -11.42 1.74
N SER A 280 0.54 -11.05 0.84
CA SER A 280 0.52 -11.61 -0.51
C SER A 280 1.73 -11.11 -1.30
N MET A 281 2.55 -12.03 -1.78
CA MET A 281 3.65 -11.77 -2.70
C MET A 281 3.31 -12.39 -4.05
N LYS A 282 3.10 -11.52 -5.05
CA LYS A 282 3.05 -11.93 -6.44
C LYS A 282 4.46 -12.20 -6.92
N TYR A 283 4.92 -13.45 -6.81
CA TYR A 283 6.14 -13.83 -7.51
C TYR A 283 5.91 -13.60 -9.01
N ARG A 284 6.82 -12.89 -9.70
CA ARG A 284 6.71 -12.69 -11.16
C ARG A 284 6.70 -14.06 -11.82
N ASN A 285 5.54 -14.48 -12.33
CA ASN A 285 5.36 -15.81 -12.91
C ASN A 285 6.21 -15.95 -14.17
N THR A 286 7.13 -16.91 -14.10
CA THR A 286 8.09 -17.38 -15.11
C THR A 286 7.41 -18.26 -16.16
N PHE A 287 6.67 -17.67 -17.10
CA PHE A 287 6.07 -18.45 -18.20
C PHE A 287 6.47 -18.06 -19.61
N ASN A 288 7.30 -17.03 -19.85
CA ASN A 288 7.90 -16.79 -21.16
C ASN A 288 9.23 -16.04 -21.04
N GLU A 289 10.31 -16.72 -21.45
CA GLU A 289 11.65 -16.26 -21.85
C GLU A 289 12.28 -15.01 -21.17
N LYS A 290 13.40 -15.27 -20.46
CA LYS A 290 14.41 -14.38 -19.83
C LYS A 290 14.23 -14.09 -18.32
N ILE A 291 14.92 -14.97 -17.60
CA ILE A 291 15.34 -15.04 -16.19
C ILE A 291 15.35 -13.70 -15.43
N ILE A 292 14.65 -13.68 -14.29
CA ILE A 292 15.12 -13.02 -13.07
C ILE A 292 15.02 -14.07 -11.96
N GLU A 293 16.16 -14.55 -11.47
CA GLU A 293 16.21 -15.47 -10.33
C GLU A 293 15.98 -14.66 -9.05
N HIS A 294 14.96 -15.02 -8.26
CA HIS A 294 14.73 -14.53 -6.89
C HIS A 294 14.56 -13.01 -6.68
N GLU A 295 13.92 -12.29 -7.60
CA GLU A 295 13.52 -10.90 -7.31
C GLU A 295 12.23 -10.85 -6.50
N LYS A 296 12.28 -10.18 -5.35
CA LYS A 296 11.11 -9.90 -4.53
C LYS A 296 10.39 -8.65 -5.03
N PRO A 297 9.05 -8.64 -5.04
CA PRO A 297 8.27 -7.45 -5.38
C PRO A 297 8.60 -6.29 -4.44
N VAL A 298 8.90 -5.13 -5.03
CA VAL A 298 9.29 -3.91 -4.30
C VAL A 298 8.14 -3.45 -3.40
N GLU A 299 6.90 -3.55 -3.86
CA GLU A 299 5.70 -3.20 -3.11
C GLU A 299 5.58 -4.02 -1.81
N SER A 300 5.87 -5.32 -1.88
CA SER A 300 5.76 -6.23 -0.73
C SER A 300 6.80 -5.91 0.35
N ILE A 301 8.01 -5.55 -0.08
CA ILE A 301 9.09 -5.13 0.83
C ILE A 301 8.76 -3.77 1.44
N GLY A 302 8.34 -2.81 0.61
CA GLY A 302 8.02 -1.46 1.08
C GLY A 302 6.85 -1.41 2.06
N LYS A 303 5.85 -2.30 1.92
CA LYS A 303 4.76 -2.50 2.89
C LYS A 303 5.25 -2.88 4.30
N ILE A 304 6.41 -3.52 4.41
CA ILE A 304 7.05 -3.81 5.70
C ILE A 304 7.97 -2.67 6.15
N ILE A 305 8.78 -2.11 5.25
CA ILE A 305 9.73 -1.05 5.58
C ILE A 305 9.03 0.18 6.13
N LYS A 306 7.93 0.60 5.50
CA LYS A 306 7.21 1.83 5.85
C LYS A 306 6.79 1.90 7.34
N PRO A 307 6.11 0.89 7.91
CA PRO A 307 5.73 0.92 9.32
C PRO A 307 6.86 0.67 10.31
N LEU A 308 7.90 -0.04 9.89
CA LEU A 308 8.98 -0.49 10.79
C LEU A 308 10.21 0.42 10.80
N SER A 309 10.22 1.48 9.99
CA SER A 309 11.30 2.46 9.90
C SER A 309 10.78 3.90 9.73
N LYS A 310 11.54 4.88 10.23
CA LYS A 310 11.28 6.31 10.01
C LYS A 310 11.82 6.77 8.65
N ARG A 311 11.22 7.84 8.11
CA ARG A 311 11.80 8.59 6.97
C ARG A 311 13.19 9.13 7.36
N ASN A 312 14.08 9.19 6.37
CA ASN A 312 15.49 9.60 6.47
C ASN A 312 16.35 8.77 7.42
N ASN A 313 15.84 7.63 7.91
CA ASN A 313 16.59 6.71 8.75
C ASN A 313 17.09 5.50 7.94
N ILE A 314 18.02 4.76 8.56
CA ILE A 314 18.71 3.65 7.91
C ILE A 314 17.90 2.36 7.97
N VAL A 315 17.75 1.74 6.80
CA VAL A 315 17.36 0.34 6.62
C VAL A 315 18.60 -0.43 6.18
N LEU A 316 19.01 -1.41 6.99
CA LEU A 316 20.16 -2.27 6.70
C LEU A 316 19.70 -3.57 6.04
N ASP A 317 20.33 -3.93 4.93
CA ASP A 317 20.13 -5.21 4.24
C ASP A 317 21.48 -5.76 3.78
N VAL A 318 21.90 -6.88 4.35
CA VAL A 318 23.19 -7.50 4.05
C VAL A 318 23.10 -8.70 3.12
N PHE A 319 21.92 -8.91 2.53
CA PHE A 319 21.63 -9.94 1.54
C PHE A 319 20.98 -9.29 0.32
N GLY A 320 21.69 -8.34 -0.28
CA GLY A 320 21.13 -7.38 -1.24
C GLY A 320 20.46 -8.01 -2.46
N GLY A 321 20.94 -9.16 -2.95
CA GLY A 321 20.34 -9.90 -4.05
C GLY A 321 20.18 -9.04 -5.30
N SER A 322 18.94 -8.79 -5.73
CA SER A 322 18.61 -7.92 -6.87
C SER A 322 18.36 -6.45 -6.50
N GLY A 323 18.46 -6.08 -5.22
CA GLY A 323 18.35 -4.69 -4.76
C GLY A 323 16.94 -4.18 -4.49
N SER A 324 15.93 -5.05 -4.35
CA SER A 324 14.54 -4.61 -4.15
C SER A 324 14.36 -3.78 -2.87
N THR A 325 15.08 -4.08 -1.80
CA THR A 325 15.09 -3.28 -0.55
C THR A 325 15.58 -1.85 -0.81
N LEU A 326 16.60 -1.69 -1.65
CA LEU A 326 17.15 -0.37 -1.99
C LEU A 326 16.13 0.45 -2.78
N ILE A 327 15.48 -0.14 -3.78
CA ILE A 327 14.44 0.54 -4.57
C ILE A 327 13.22 0.90 -3.70
N ALA A 328 12.85 0.03 -2.76
CA ALA A 328 11.78 0.34 -1.80
C ALA A 328 12.17 1.52 -0.89
N CYS A 329 13.43 1.58 -0.42
CA CYS A 329 13.92 2.69 0.40
C CYS A 329 13.94 4.02 -0.37
N GLU A 330 14.38 4.01 -1.63
CA GLU A 330 14.36 5.18 -2.52
C GLU A 330 12.95 5.78 -2.61
N GLN A 331 11.93 4.96 -2.88
CA GLN A 331 10.53 5.43 -3.00
C GLN A 331 9.92 5.90 -1.67
N LEU A 332 10.46 5.41 -0.55
CA LEU A 332 9.93 5.67 0.78
C LEU A 332 10.69 6.76 1.53
N ASP A 333 11.68 7.42 0.92
CA ASP A 333 12.59 8.36 1.59
C ASP A 333 13.28 7.72 2.81
N ARG A 334 13.82 6.51 2.65
CA ARG A 334 14.67 5.82 3.65
C ARG A 334 16.09 5.71 3.10
N ILE A 335 17.08 5.63 3.98
CA ILE A 335 18.47 5.40 3.57
C ILE A 335 18.74 3.90 3.59
N CYS A 336 18.98 3.28 2.44
CA CYS A 336 19.42 1.89 2.39
C CYS A 336 20.94 1.79 2.58
N CYS A 337 21.37 1.04 3.58
CA CYS A 337 22.75 0.55 3.69
C CYS A 337 22.74 -0.93 3.31
N MET A 338 23.27 -1.24 2.12
CA MET A 338 23.19 -2.56 1.52
C MET A 338 24.56 -3.24 1.43
N MET A 339 24.59 -4.55 1.62
CA MET A 339 25.74 -5.40 1.32
C MET A 339 25.34 -6.55 0.40
N GLU A 340 26.22 -6.90 -0.51
CA GLU A 340 26.05 -8.06 -1.39
C GLU A 340 27.42 -8.71 -1.63
N ILE A 341 27.49 -10.02 -1.52
CA ILE A 341 28.75 -10.77 -1.62
C ILE A 341 29.15 -11.03 -3.07
N ASP A 342 28.17 -11.18 -3.96
CA ASP A 342 28.41 -11.43 -5.38
C ASP A 342 28.63 -10.09 -6.15
N PRO A 343 29.82 -9.87 -6.74
CA PRO A 343 30.07 -8.67 -7.53
C PRO A 343 29.13 -8.51 -8.73
N TYR A 344 28.66 -9.60 -9.33
CA TYR A 344 27.66 -9.54 -10.41
C TYR A 344 26.36 -8.90 -9.91
N ARG A 345 25.85 -9.36 -8.76
CA ARG A 345 24.65 -8.83 -8.13
C ARG A 345 24.82 -7.37 -7.72
N CYS A 346 25.99 -6.97 -7.24
CA CYS A 346 26.30 -5.56 -6.98
C CYS A 346 26.14 -4.69 -8.24
N ASP A 347 26.64 -5.14 -9.40
CA ASP A 347 26.46 -4.42 -10.65
C ASP A 347 24.99 -4.37 -11.11
N ILE A 348 24.21 -5.42 -10.85
CA ILE A 348 22.76 -5.43 -11.08
C ILE A 348 22.06 -4.38 -10.20
N ILE A 349 22.37 -4.32 -8.90
CA ILE A 349 21.82 -3.33 -7.96
C ILE A 349 22.14 -1.91 -8.45
N VAL A 350 23.39 -1.66 -8.86
CA VAL A 350 23.84 -0.36 -9.39
C VAL A 350 23.12 0.01 -10.69
N ASP A 351 23.00 -0.90 -11.67
CA ASP A 351 22.27 -0.65 -12.94
C ASP A 351 20.77 -0.45 -12.69
N ARG A 352 20.17 -1.21 -11.75
CA ARG A 352 18.76 -1.09 -11.36
C ARG A 352 18.44 0.27 -10.77
N TRP A 353 19.21 0.69 -9.76
CA TRP A 353 19.02 2.01 -9.15
C TRP A 353 19.22 3.14 -10.16
N LYS A 354 20.29 3.10 -10.98
CA LYS A 354 20.54 4.10 -12.03
C LYS A 354 19.38 4.23 -13.03
N LYS A 355 18.78 3.12 -13.45
CA LYS A 355 17.62 3.15 -14.35
C LYS A 355 16.38 3.70 -13.65
N PHE A 356 16.19 3.37 -12.38
CA PHE A 356 15.04 3.80 -11.60
C PHE A 356 15.06 5.32 -11.35
N THR A 357 16.21 5.87 -10.95
CA THR A 357 16.34 7.29 -10.56
C THR A 357 16.83 8.20 -11.68
N GLY A 358 17.54 7.66 -12.68
CA GLY A 358 18.26 8.44 -13.68
C GLY A 358 19.59 9.05 -13.17
N GLU A 359 19.99 8.74 -11.94
CA GLU A 359 21.19 9.30 -11.32
C GLU A 359 22.48 8.51 -11.60
N LYS A 360 23.62 8.98 -11.06
CA LYS A 360 24.94 8.36 -11.22
C LYS A 360 25.44 7.77 -9.91
N ALA A 361 25.69 6.47 -9.92
CA ALA A 361 26.45 5.77 -8.89
C ALA A 361 27.91 6.26 -8.82
N ILE A 362 28.40 6.50 -7.61
CA ILE A 362 29.77 6.96 -7.35
C ILE A 362 30.51 5.85 -6.60
N LEU A 363 31.52 5.25 -7.24
CA LEU A 363 32.46 4.37 -6.56
C LEU A 363 33.39 5.20 -5.68
N GLN A 364 33.36 4.96 -4.38
CA GLN A 364 34.28 5.58 -3.42
C GLN A 364 35.65 4.94 -3.59
N GLN A 365 36.65 5.73 -4.00
CA GLN A 365 38.04 5.28 -4.01
C GLN A 365 38.53 5.20 -2.57
N GLY A 366 39.12 4.07 -2.19
CA GLY A 366 39.52 3.82 -0.81
C GLY A 366 40.49 4.87 -0.27
N VAL A 367 40.04 5.62 0.73
CA VAL A 367 40.88 6.19 1.78
C VAL A 367 40.16 5.95 3.10
N VAL A 368 40.82 5.17 3.96
CA VAL A 368 40.56 5.14 5.40
C VAL A 368 41.02 6.49 5.93
N ASP A 369 40.16 7.23 6.61
CA ASP A 369 40.64 8.26 7.53
C ASP A 369 40.02 8.01 8.91
N GLU A 370 40.77 7.35 9.77
CA GLU A 370 40.59 7.38 11.22
C GLU A 370 41.05 8.77 11.72
N SER A 371 40.33 9.83 11.38
CA SER A 371 40.48 11.12 12.06
C SER A 371 39.28 12.06 11.83
N CYS A 372 38.34 12.05 12.77
CA CYS A 372 37.62 13.23 13.29
C CYS A 372 37.04 12.92 14.66
#